data_AF-A0A4R7G2U0-F1
#
_entry.id   AF-A0A4R7G2U0-F1
#
_cell.length_a   1.000
_cell.length_b   1.000
_cell.length_c   1.000
_cell.angle_alpha   90.00
_cell.angle_beta   90.00
_cell.angle_gamma   90.00
#
_symmetry.space_group_name_H-M   'P 1'
#
loop_
_entity.id
_entity.type
_entity.pdbx_description
1 polymer ?
#
loop_
_entity_poly.entity_id
_entity_poly.type
_entity_poly.pdbx_seq_one_letter_code
_entity_poly.pdbx_strand_id
1 'polypeptide(L)'
;MSSETPQELNQAGFAAEEPFEFPQERVILARLSDEPLSPAEAEAEVWAERAGAVVGFSGIVRNHDQGQPVHRLSYTAHPSAAEAIAQVAVDVAARFPTVRVWVAHRVGELGIGDHALVAAVASAHRAEAFQACAELVEATKQQVPIWKEQFFADGSKEWVGL
;
A
#
# COMPACT_ATOMS: atom_id res chain seq x y z
N MET A 1 31.94 35.52 10.61
CA MET A 1 31.11 35.54 11.83
C MET A 1 29.73 35.07 11.40
N SER A 2 29.46 33.77 11.49
CA SER A 2 28.17 33.21 11.10
C SER A 2 27.17 33.54 12.21
N SER A 3 26.20 34.39 11.91
CA SER A 3 25.09 34.70 12.80
C SER A 3 24.11 33.53 12.76
N GLU A 4 24.12 32.70 13.80
CA GLU A 4 23.07 31.69 14.01
C GLU A 4 21.78 32.41 14.41
N THR A 5 20.72 32.13 13.65
CA THR A 5 19.36 32.59 13.96
C THR A 5 18.90 31.91 15.26
N PRO A 6 18.41 32.65 16.28
CA PRO A 6 17.93 32.03 17.51
C PRO A 6 16.76 31.08 17.26
N GLN A 7 16.88 29.83 17.72
CA GLN A 7 15.78 28.85 17.68
C GLN A 7 14.67 29.25 18.65
N GLU A 8 13.41 29.26 18.19
CA GLU A 8 12.26 29.50 19.05
C GLU A 8 12.01 28.28 19.96
N LEU A 9 11.95 28.54 21.27
CA LEU A 9 11.66 27.53 22.28
C LEU A 9 10.15 27.54 22.59
N ASN A 10 9.57 26.35 22.77
CA ASN A 10 8.19 26.22 23.21
C ASN A 10 8.02 26.65 24.68
N GLN A 11 6.78 26.73 25.17
CA GLN A 11 6.47 27.16 26.55
C GLN A 11 7.14 26.30 27.65
N ALA A 12 7.65 25.11 27.30
CA ALA A 12 8.37 24.21 28.19
C ALA A 12 9.91 24.30 28.07
N GLY A 13 10.44 25.22 27.26
CA GLY A 13 11.89 25.44 27.11
C GLY A 13 12.60 24.43 26.22
N PHE A 14 11.87 23.58 25.50
CA PHE A 14 12.42 22.74 24.44
C PHE A 14 12.38 23.48 23.11
N ALA A 15 13.32 23.19 22.21
CA ALA A 15 13.21 23.63 20.82
C ALA A 15 11.81 23.29 20.30
N ALA A 16 11.16 24.23 19.62
CA ALA A 16 9.94 23.91 18.88
C ALA A 16 10.23 22.71 17.97
N GLU A 17 9.37 21.69 17.98
CA GLU A 17 9.52 20.58 17.04
C GLU A 17 9.30 21.13 15.63
N GLU A 18 10.34 21.04 14.81
CA GLU A 18 10.23 21.30 13.36
C GLU A 18 9.11 20.41 12.80
N PRO A 19 8.22 20.95 11.94
CA PRO A 19 7.17 20.16 11.30
C PRO A 19 7.77 18.92 10.64
N PHE A 20 7.19 17.76 10.94
CA PHE A 20 7.61 16.50 10.34
C PHE A 20 7.30 16.52 8.85
N GLU A 21 8.33 16.37 8.01
CA GLU A 21 8.19 16.22 6.57
C GLU A 21 9.12 15.10 6.08
N PHE A 22 8.58 14.17 5.27
CA PHE A 22 9.42 13.27 4.50
C PHE A 22 9.96 14.01 3.26
N PRO A 23 11.25 13.86 2.90
CA PRO A 23 11.78 14.40 1.65
C PRO A 23 11.08 13.78 0.42
N GLN A 24 11.22 14.46 -0.72
CA GLN A 24 10.34 14.48 -1.90
C GLN A 24 9.85 13.14 -2.49
N GLU A 25 10.46 12.00 -2.20
CA GLU A 25 10.01 10.68 -2.70
C GLU A 25 9.22 9.93 -1.61
N ARG A 26 7.91 10.17 -1.59
CA ARG A 26 6.96 9.55 -0.65
C ARG A 26 6.28 8.31 -1.21
N VAL A 27 6.26 8.14 -2.53
CA VAL A 27 5.83 6.90 -3.18
C VAL A 27 7.08 6.08 -3.47
N ILE A 28 7.33 5.07 -2.65
CA ILE A 28 8.51 4.21 -2.77
C ILE A 28 8.32 3.22 -3.91
N LEU A 29 7.09 2.70 -4.05
CA LEU A 29 6.72 1.78 -5.12
C LEU A 29 5.21 1.78 -5.34
N ALA A 30 4.79 1.79 -6.60
CA ALA A 30 3.40 1.60 -7.00
C ALA A 30 3.37 0.85 -8.33
N ARG A 31 3.04 -0.44 -8.34
CA ARG A 31 3.13 -1.25 -9.58
C ARG A 31 2.17 -2.44 -9.66
N LEU A 32 2.00 -2.94 -10.87
CA LEU A 32 1.51 -4.30 -11.09
C LEU A 32 2.69 -5.28 -11.16
N SER A 33 2.45 -6.53 -10.82
CA SER A 33 3.44 -7.61 -10.84
C SER A 33 2.82 -8.87 -11.41
N ASP A 34 3.51 -9.61 -12.28
CA ASP A 34 3.20 -11.01 -12.55
C ASP A 34 3.96 -11.97 -11.61
N GLU A 35 5.00 -11.48 -10.94
CA GLU A 35 5.78 -12.20 -9.93
C GLU A 35 5.14 -12.13 -8.52
N PRO A 36 5.43 -13.12 -7.63
CA PRO A 36 5.00 -13.10 -6.23
C PRO A 36 5.39 -11.82 -5.48
N LEU A 37 4.52 -11.35 -4.61
CA LEU A 37 4.75 -10.17 -3.76
C LEU A 37 5.30 -10.57 -2.39
N SER A 38 6.19 -9.74 -1.84
CA SER A 38 6.78 -9.94 -0.52
C SER A 38 6.35 -8.83 0.45
N PRO A 39 5.53 -9.15 1.48
CA PRO A 39 5.21 -8.19 2.53
C PRO A 39 6.45 -7.68 3.28
N ALA A 40 7.44 -8.56 3.49
CA ALA A 40 8.69 -8.21 4.16
C ALA A 40 9.53 -7.21 3.35
N GLU A 41 9.53 -7.33 2.02
CA GLU A 41 10.18 -6.35 1.13
C GLU A 41 9.47 -5.00 1.21
N ALA A 42 8.14 -5.00 1.11
CA ALA A 42 7.34 -3.79 1.23
C ALA A 42 7.61 -3.05 2.55
N GLU A 43 7.62 -3.78 3.69
CA GLU A 43 7.92 -3.23 5.02
C GLU A 43 9.35 -2.67 5.11
N ALA A 44 10.33 -3.36 4.52
CA ALA A 44 11.72 -2.93 4.53
C ALA A 44 11.95 -1.67 3.67
N GLU A 45 11.29 -1.57 2.52
CA GLU A 45 11.49 -0.45 1.58
C GLU A 45 10.81 0.85 2.04
N VAL A 46 9.66 0.77 2.71
CA VAL A 46 9.01 1.99 3.26
C VAL A 46 9.72 2.55 4.48
N TRP A 47 10.60 1.76 5.10
CA TRP A 47 11.33 2.17 6.29
C TRP A 47 12.10 3.48 6.07
N ALA A 48 12.15 4.29 7.12
CA ALA A 48 12.92 5.53 7.17
C ALA A 48 13.45 5.75 8.59
N GLU A 49 14.58 6.44 8.71
CA GLU A 49 15.17 6.80 10.01
C GLU A 49 14.19 7.52 10.95
N ARG A 50 13.27 8.33 10.39
CA ARG A 50 12.28 9.10 11.15
C ARG A 50 10.93 8.39 11.30
N ALA A 51 10.77 7.17 10.78
CA ALA A 51 9.53 6.41 10.94
C ALA A 51 9.47 5.79 12.35
N GLY A 52 8.42 6.14 13.10
CA GLY A 52 8.10 5.52 14.39
C GLY A 52 7.11 4.35 14.26
N ALA A 53 6.54 4.14 13.08
CA ALA A 53 5.63 3.04 12.77
C ALA A 53 5.72 2.64 11.29
N VAL A 54 5.62 1.34 11.05
CA VAL A 54 5.32 0.75 9.74
C VAL A 54 4.06 -0.10 9.90
N VAL A 55 3.11 0.07 8.97
CA VAL A 55 1.89 -0.73 8.91
C VAL A 55 1.82 -1.39 7.54
N GLY A 56 1.68 -2.71 7.53
CA GLY A 56 1.53 -3.52 6.33
C GLY A 56 0.12 -4.08 6.18
N PHE A 57 -0.27 -4.33 4.93
CA PHE A 57 -1.46 -5.07 4.55
C PHE A 57 -1.10 -6.16 3.53
N SER A 58 -1.78 -7.30 3.65
CA SER A 58 -1.68 -8.41 2.70
C SER A 58 -3.07 -8.93 2.35
N GLY A 59 -3.47 -8.75 1.09
CA GLY A 59 -4.61 -9.41 0.49
C GLY A 59 -4.21 -10.81 0.04
N ILE A 60 -4.59 -11.83 0.83
CA ILE A 60 -4.19 -13.22 0.63
C ILE A 60 -5.34 -14.02 0.01
N VAL A 61 -5.03 -14.85 -0.99
CA VAL A 61 -5.99 -15.76 -1.60
C VAL A 61 -6.48 -16.79 -0.57
N ARG A 62 -7.79 -16.79 -0.30
CA ARG A 62 -8.45 -17.73 0.62
C ARG A 62 -8.92 -18.97 -0.13
N ASN A 63 -9.01 -20.10 0.59
CA ASN A 63 -9.52 -21.37 0.05
C ASN A 63 -11.05 -21.42 -0.14
N HIS A 64 -11.75 -20.31 0.10
CA HIS A 64 -13.20 -20.22 -0.07
C HIS A 64 -13.62 -18.79 -0.42
N ASP A 65 -14.72 -18.67 -1.16
CA ASP A 65 -15.43 -17.41 -1.38
C ASP A 65 -16.94 -17.67 -1.38
N GLN A 66 -17.70 -16.83 -0.69
CA GLN A 66 -19.17 -16.98 -0.53
C GLN A 66 -19.65 -18.40 -0.15
N GLY A 67 -18.86 -19.13 0.65
CA GLY A 67 -19.18 -20.49 1.08
C GLY A 67 -18.80 -21.60 0.10
N GLN A 68 -18.21 -21.26 -1.06
CA GLN A 68 -17.75 -22.23 -2.06
C GLN A 68 -16.24 -22.42 -2.00
N PRO A 69 -15.72 -23.66 -2.15
CA PRO A 69 -14.28 -23.92 -2.24
C PRO A 69 -13.66 -23.32 -3.50
N VAL A 70 -12.58 -22.55 -3.32
CA VAL A 70 -11.80 -21.95 -4.41
C VAL A 70 -10.47 -22.69 -4.53
N HIS A 71 -10.04 -23.03 -5.76
CA HIS A 71 -8.73 -23.64 -5.99
C HIS A 71 -7.66 -22.63 -6.39
N ARG A 72 -8.03 -21.67 -7.24
CA ARG A 72 -7.11 -20.67 -7.79
C ARG A 72 -7.88 -19.42 -8.20
N LEU A 73 -7.19 -18.29 -8.22
CA LEU A 73 -7.66 -17.05 -8.81
C LEU A 73 -6.79 -16.68 -10.02
N SER A 74 -7.42 -16.09 -11.02
CA SER A 74 -6.72 -15.39 -12.11
C SER A 74 -7.08 -13.91 -12.05
N TYR A 75 -6.07 -13.04 -12.04
CA TYR A 75 -6.24 -11.60 -12.07
C TYR A 75 -5.85 -11.04 -13.43
N THR A 76 -6.75 -10.32 -14.07
CA THR A 76 -6.48 -9.60 -15.32
C THR A 76 -6.55 -8.10 -15.07
N ALA A 77 -5.71 -7.33 -15.76
CA ALA A 77 -5.63 -5.89 -15.59
C ALA A 77 -5.89 -5.16 -16.91
N HIS A 78 -6.62 -4.05 -16.84
CA HIS A 78 -6.76 -3.13 -17.96
C HIS A 78 -5.39 -2.49 -18.29
N PRO A 79 -5.10 -2.11 -19.54
CA PRO A 79 -3.85 -1.41 -19.89
C PRO A 79 -3.58 -0.14 -19.07
N SER A 80 -4.62 0.53 -18.56
CA SER A 80 -4.48 1.72 -17.69
C SER A 80 -4.23 1.41 -16.22
N ALA A 81 -4.25 0.13 -15.80
CA ALA A 81 -4.16 -0.22 -14.38
C ALA A 81 -2.81 0.14 -13.76
N ALA A 82 -1.72 0.08 -14.53
CA ALA A 82 -0.40 0.51 -14.06
C ALA A 82 -0.34 2.02 -13.77
N GLU A 83 -0.99 2.84 -14.61
CA GLU A 83 -1.09 4.29 -14.38
C GLU A 83 -2.03 4.58 -13.20
N ALA A 84 -3.16 3.87 -13.11
CA ALA A 84 -4.12 4.04 -12.03
C ALA A 84 -3.52 3.73 -10.64
N ILE A 85 -2.75 2.64 -10.50
CA ILE A 85 -2.14 2.31 -9.20
C ILE A 85 -1.06 3.33 -8.79
N ALA A 86 -0.30 3.85 -9.76
CA ALA A 86 0.64 4.94 -9.51
C ALA A 86 -0.07 6.21 -9.05
N GLN A 87 -1.17 6.59 -9.72
CA GLN A 87 -1.96 7.77 -9.35
C GLN A 87 -2.59 7.62 -7.96
N VAL A 88 -3.14 6.46 -7.63
CA VAL A 88 -3.68 6.17 -6.29
C VAL A 88 -2.62 6.38 -5.21
N ALA A 89 -1.41 5.87 -5.41
CA ALA A 89 -0.33 6.03 -4.44
C ALA A 89 0.05 7.51 -4.26
N VAL A 90 0.13 8.28 -5.36
CA VAL A 90 0.37 9.73 -5.33
C VAL A 90 -0.73 10.46 -4.55
N ASP A 91 -2.00 10.17 -4.83
CA ASP A 91 -3.13 10.85 -4.21
C ASP A 91 -3.25 10.55 -2.71
N VAL A 92 -2.92 9.32 -2.30
CA VAL A 92 -2.86 8.95 -0.87
C VAL A 92 -1.68 9.67 -0.20
N ALA A 93 -0.48 9.63 -0.79
CA ALA A 93 0.68 10.34 -0.25
C ALA A 93 0.51 11.87 -0.21
N ALA A 94 -0.34 12.44 -1.07
CA ALA A 94 -0.70 13.86 -1.03
C ALA A 94 -1.64 14.19 0.14
N ARG A 95 -2.58 13.30 0.48
CA ARG A 95 -3.50 13.44 1.63
C ARG A 95 -2.82 13.21 2.98
N PHE A 96 -1.79 12.38 3.01
CA PHE A 96 -0.95 12.13 4.17
C PHE A 96 0.48 12.59 3.89
N PRO A 97 0.78 13.89 4.02
CA PRO A 97 2.05 14.45 3.55
C PRO A 97 3.28 13.90 4.29
N THR A 98 3.03 13.26 5.42
CA THR A 98 3.96 12.71 6.40
C THR A 98 4.00 11.19 6.36
N VAL A 99 3.66 10.56 5.22
CA VAL A 99 3.84 9.11 5.06
C VAL A 99 4.73 8.77 3.87
N ARG A 100 5.32 7.58 3.94
CA ARG A 100 5.89 6.87 2.78
C ARG A 100 5.00 5.69 2.45
N VAL A 101 4.69 5.49 1.18
CA VAL A 101 3.77 4.43 0.72
C VAL A 101 4.47 3.47 -0.25
N TRP A 102 4.06 2.21 -0.17
CA TRP A 102 4.42 1.14 -1.09
C TRP A 102 3.17 0.35 -1.39
N VAL A 103 2.89 0.06 -2.66
CA VAL A 103 1.76 -0.77 -3.05
C VAL A 103 2.06 -1.57 -4.31
N ALA A 104 1.73 -2.85 -4.31
CA ALA A 104 1.77 -3.67 -5.51
C ALA A 104 0.57 -4.60 -5.58
N HIS A 105 0.02 -4.76 -6.79
CA HIS A 105 -1.02 -5.76 -7.05
C HIS A 105 -0.50 -6.81 -8.04
N ARG A 106 -0.68 -8.08 -7.69
CA ARG A 106 -0.29 -9.21 -8.54
C ARG A 106 -1.39 -9.53 -9.55
N VAL A 107 -0.98 -9.78 -10.79
CA VAL A 107 -1.82 -10.22 -11.91
C VAL A 107 -1.40 -11.62 -12.35
N GLY A 108 -2.19 -12.24 -13.21
CA GLY A 108 -2.01 -13.63 -13.60
C GLY A 108 -2.55 -14.58 -12.54
N GLU A 109 -1.91 -15.74 -12.43
CA GLU A 109 -2.47 -16.88 -11.70
C GLU A 109 -1.92 -16.98 -10.27
N LEU A 110 -2.83 -17.09 -9.30
CA LEU A 110 -2.52 -17.10 -7.88
C LEU A 110 -3.16 -18.30 -7.17
N GLY A 111 -2.32 -19.06 -6.47
CA GLY A 111 -2.75 -20.16 -5.61
C GLY A 111 -3.27 -19.69 -4.25
N ILE A 112 -3.88 -20.61 -3.50
CA ILE A 112 -4.25 -20.36 -2.10
C ILE A 112 -3.01 -19.99 -1.28
N GLY A 113 -3.12 -18.92 -0.49
CA GLY A 113 -2.01 -18.39 0.31
C GLY A 113 -1.15 -17.36 -0.41
N ASP A 114 -1.28 -17.19 -1.73
CA ASP A 114 -0.55 -16.16 -2.47
C ASP A 114 -1.03 -14.75 -2.10
N HIS A 115 -0.11 -13.79 -2.15
CA HIS A 115 -0.41 -12.37 -1.98
C HIS A 115 -0.88 -11.76 -3.30
N ALA A 116 -2.15 -11.35 -3.35
CA ALA A 116 -2.75 -10.64 -4.48
C ALA A 116 -2.49 -9.13 -4.42
N LEU A 117 -2.50 -8.55 -3.22
CA LEU A 117 -2.24 -7.14 -2.99
C LEU A 117 -1.38 -7.00 -1.74
N VAL A 118 -0.27 -6.29 -1.85
CA VAL A 118 0.55 -5.90 -0.70
C VAL A 118 0.63 -4.39 -0.66
N ALA A 119 0.45 -3.83 0.53
CA ALA A 119 0.65 -2.41 0.77
C ALA A 119 1.43 -2.22 2.08
N ALA A 120 2.31 -1.23 2.13
CA ALA A 120 3.01 -0.85 3.35
C ALA A 120 3.08 0.68 3.45
N VAL A 121 2.97 1.19 4.67
CA VAL A 121 3.05 2.62 4.96
C VAL A 121 3.91 2.87 6.19
N ALA A 122 4.85 3.80 6.07
CA ALA A 122 5.65 4.29 7.19
C ALA A 122 5.25 5.72 7.58
N SER A 123 5.18 6.00 8.88
CA SER A 123 4.93 7.33 9.46
C SER A 123 5.70 7.49 10.78
N ALA A 124 5.91 8.73 11.23
CA ALA A 124 6.37 9.01 12.60
C ALA A 124 5.41 8.44 13.66
N HIS A 125 4.11 8.37 13.37
CA HIS A 125 3.09 7.98 14.35
C HIS A 125 2.15 6.89 13.80
N ARG A 126 1.91 5.87 14.64
CA ARG A 126 1.09 4.70 14.27
C ARG A 126 -0.32 5.04 13.76
N ALA A 127 -0.97 6.05 14.32
CA ALA A 127 -2.36 6.38 13.97
C ALA A 127 -2.48 6.77 12.50
N GLU A 128 -1.55 7.60 12.03
CA GLU A 128 -1.48 8.01 10.64
C GLU A 128 -1.07 6.85 9.73
N ALA A 129 -0.10 6.02 10.13
CA ALA A 129 0.28 4.84 9.35
C ALA A 129 -0.91 3.88 9.12
N PHE A 130 -1.73 3.64 10.15
CA PHE A 130 -2.94 2.82 10.01
C PHE A 130 -3.96 3.45 9.07
N GLN A 131 -4.24 4.75 9.24
CA GLN A 131 -5.22 5.45 8.44
C GLN A 131 -4.81 5.47 6.95
N ALA A 132 -3.57 5.83 6.67
CA ALA A 132 -3.04 5.91 5.31
C ALA A 132 -2.95 4.52 4.65
N CYS A 133 -2.56 3.47 5.38
CA CYS A 133 -2.51 2.11 4.84
C CYS A 133 -3.91 1.60 4.47
N ALA A 134 -4.91 1.82 5.33
CA ALA A 134 -6.29 1.47 5.03
C ALA A 134 -6.80 2.21 3.79
N GLU A 135 -6.55 3.51 3.70
CA GLU A 135 -6.96 4.33 2.57
C GLU A 135 -6.28 3.93 1.26
N LEU A 136 -5.00 3.55 1.30
CA LEU A 136 -4.25 3.06 0.16
C LEU A 136 -4.84 1.77 -0.42
N VAL A 137 -5.20 0.83 0.45
CA VAL A 137 -5.80 -0.45 0.06
C VAL A 137 -7.19 -0.23 -0.53
N GLU A 138 -8.03 0.58 0.12
CA GLU A 138 -9.39 0.86 -0.34
C GLU A 138 -9.38 1.62 -1.67
N ALA A 139 -8.55 2.65 -1.80
CA ALA A 139 -8.41 3.40 -3.06
C ALA A 139 -7.90 2.51 -4.20
N THR A 140 -6.93 1.62 -3.92
CA THR A 140 -6.41 0.67 -4.91
C THR A 140 -7.51 -0.25 -5.41
N LYS A 141 -8.30 -0.85 -4.50
CA LYS A 141 -9.41 -1.74 -4.86
C LYS A 141 -10.53 -1.05 -5.61
N GLN A 142 -10.77 0.24 -5.35
CA GLN A 142 -11.85 1.01 -5.96
C GLN A 142 -11.48 1.56 -7.34
N GLN A 143 -10.22 1.95 -7.55
CA GLN A 143 -9.83 2.77 -8.69
C GLN A 143 -8.94 2.03 -9.70
N VAL A 144 -8.26 0.96 -9.30
CA VAL A 144 -7.36 0.24 -10.20
C VAL A 144 -8.16 -0.84 -10.94
N PRO A 145 -8.32 -0.73 -12.28
CA PRO A 145 -9.17 -1.63 -13.06
C PRO A 145 -8.53 -3.01 -13.24
N ILE A 146 -8.74 -3.87 -12.23
CA ILE A 146 -8.30 -5.26 -12.16
C ILE A 146 -9.52 -6.15 -11.89
N TRP A 147 -9.63 -7.25 -12.63
CA TRP A 147 -10.72 -8.20 -12.51
C TRP A 147 -10.21 -9.54 -11.97
N LYS A 148 -11.04 -10.18 -11.13
CA LYS A 148 -10.76 -11.49 -10.52
C LYS A 148 -11.65 -12.54 -11.18
N GLU A 149 -11.05 -13.53 -11.83
CA GLU A 149 -11.72 -14.76 -12.25
C GLU A 149 -11.46 -15.85 -11.20
N GLN A 150 -12.52 -16.48 -10.69
CA GLN A 150 -12.45 -17.55 -9.69
C GLN A 150 -12.70 -18.90 -10.33
N PHE A 151 -11.91 -19.90 -9.94
CA PHE A 151 -12.04 -21.28 -10.41
C PHE A 151 -12.44 -22.18 -9.23
N PHE A 152 -13.62 -22.79 -9.32
CA PHE A 152 -14.19 -23.64 -8.28
C PHE A 152 -13.86 -25.13 -8.48
N ALA A 153 -14.05 -25.92 -7.42
CA ALA A 153 -13.71 -27.35 -7.38
C ALA A 153 -14.52 -28.22 -8.34
N ASP A 154 -15.70 -27.76 -8.73
CA ASP A 154 -16.59 -28.42 -9.68
C ASP A 154 -16.25 -28.08 -11.15
N GLY A 155 -15.22 -27.25 -11.38
CA GLY A 155 -14.80 -26.80 -12.71
C GLY A 155 -15.56 -25.58 -13.24
N SER A 156 -16.51 -25.04 -12.47
CA SER A 156 -17.18 -23.78 -12.81
C SER A 156 -16.26 -22.56 -12.63
N LYS A 157 -16.60 -21.48 -13.34
CA LYS A 157 -15.88 -20.20 -13.28
C LYS A 157 -16.84 -19.05 -13.01
N GLU A 158 -16.43 -18.11 -12.17
CA GLU A 158 -17.15 -16.86 -11.94
C GLU A 158 -16.21 -15.68 -12.13
N TRP A 159 -16.68 -14.69 -12.88
CA TRP A 159 -16.01 -13.40 -13.02
C TRP A 159 -16.54 -12.47 -11.94
N VAL A 160 -15.68 -12.07 -11.02
CA VAL A 160 -15.99 -11.05 -10.03
C VAL A 160 -15.36 -9.74 -10.49
N GLY A 161 -16.21 -8.81 -10.93
CA GLY A 161 -15.87 -7.42 -11.17
C GLY A 161 -16.72 -6.53 -10.27
N LEU A 162 -16.08 -5.54 -9.64
CA LEU A 162 -16.75 -4.32 -9.18
C LEU A 162 -16.62 -3.27 -10.28
#